data_AF-A0A258JT99-F1
#
_entry.id   AF-A0A258JT99-F1
#
_cell.length_a   1.000
_cell.length_b   1.000
_cell.length_c   1.000
_cell.angle_alpha   90.00
_cell.angle_beta   90.00
_cell.angle_gamma   90.00
#
_symmetry.space_group_name_H-M   'P 1'
#
loop_
_entity.id
_entity.type
_entity.pdbx_description
1 polymer ?
#
loop_
_entity_poly.entity_id
_entity_poly.type
_entity_poly.pdbx_seq_one_letter_code
_entity_poly.pdbx_strand_id
1 'polypeptide(L)'
;EWGARSGYGTTARGTEVAGRSAGAFNPYTGNYAGARDTSRYNPYTGARGASSASVTGNAYTGNFDANRSSVGANPTTGTAHASSTSVSRENGQVSVDSKGVATNQRTGNSVAWNNGNVYTDHDGNVYQHDGNGWNRATSSGWQQVDRSANTQQLDNERQARSFSNNRSYGGYDRGFGGGGGFERGGGGFERGGGGFRR
;
A
#
# COMPACT_ATOMS: atom_id res chain seq x y z
N GLU A 1 13.94 16.05 -22.62
CA GLU A 1 14.21 16.89 -21.44
C GLU A 1 14.29 16.00 -20.19
N TRP A 2 15.18 16.34 -19.25
CA TRP A 2 15.39 15.60 -18.00
C TRP A 2 15.34 16.58 -16.83
N GLY A 3 14.73 16.18 -15.72
CA GLY A 3 14.66 17.00 -14.52
C GLY A 3 14.72 16.15 -13.26
N ALA A 4 15.39 16.66 -12.23
CA ALA A 4 15.47 16.02 -10.92
C ALA A 4 15.28 17.05 -9.80
N ARG A 5 14.68 16.61 -8.70
CA ARG A 5 14.54 17.38 -7.45
C ARG A 5 14.82 16.47 -6.27
N SER A 6 15.50 17.00 -5.26
CA SER A 6 15.76 16.32 -4.00
C SER A 6 15.52 17.27 -2.84
N GLY A 7 15.10 16.73 -1.71
CA GLY A 7 14.90 17.47 -0.48
C GLY A 7 15.26 16.62 0.73
N TYR A 8 15.78 17.28 1.75
CA TYR A 8 16.03 16.72 3.06
C TYR A 8 15.52 17.70 4.11
N GLY A 9 15.01 17.19 5.22
CA GLY A 9 14.60 18.02 6.33
C GLY A 9 14.43 17.23 7.62
N THR A 10 14.39 17.97 8.71
CA THR A 10 14.14 17.44 10.04
C THR A 10 12.92 18.15 10.62
N THR A 11 11.95 17.38 11.13
CA THR A 11 10.79 17.97 11.81
C THR A 11 11.20 18.60 13.15
N ALA A 12 10.34 19.44 13.73
CA ALA A 12 10.57 20.02 15.06
C ALA A 12 10.80 18.95 16.17
N ARG A 13 10.35 17.72 15.95
CA ARG A 13 10.56 16.57 16.84
C ARG A 13 11.63 15.61 16.30
N GLY A 14 12.64 16.11 15.60
CA GLY A 14 13.83 15.36 15.20
C GLY A 14 13.60 14.27 14.15
N THR A 15 12.41 14.15 13.56
CA THR A 15 12.19 13.13 12.50
C THR A 15 12.86 13.59 11.22
N GLU A 16 13.81 12.79 10.74
CA GLU A 16 14.50 13.00 9.47
C GLU A 16 13.63 12.48 8.33
N VAL A 17 13.56 13.26 7.26
CA VAL A 17 12.88 12.90 6.03
C VAL A 17 13.77 13.29 4.86
N ALA A 18 13.98 12.37 3.94
CA ALA A 18 14.62 12.64 2.66
C ALA A 18 13.73 12.15 1.53
N GLY A 19 13.87 12.77 0.37
CA GLY A 19 13.25 12.27 -0.84
C GLY A 19 13.84 12.90 -2.08
N ARG A 20 13.66 12.20 -3.19
CA ARG A 20 14.04 12.68 -4.51
C ARG A 20 13.03 12.21 -5.55
N SER A 21 12.97 12.92 -6.65
CA SER A 21 12.24 12.48 -7.83
C SER A 21 12.91 12.97 -9.09
N ALA A 22 12.87 12.17 -10.13
CA ALA A 22 13.37 12.51 -11.46
C ALA A 22 12.32 12.18 -12.52
N GLY A 23 12.41 12.87 -13.65
CA GLY A 23 11.55 12.68 -14.80
C GLY A 23 12.31 12.92 -16.09
N ALA A 24 11.85 12.25 -17.13
CA ALA A 24 12.42 12.29 -18.47
C ALA A 24 11.31 12.20 -19.50
N PHE A 25 11.45 12.96 -20.58
CA PHE A 25 10.58 12.86 -21.74
C PHE A 25 11.35 13.08 -23.03
N ASN A 26 11.14 12.19 -24.00
CA ASN A 26 11.62 12.35 -25.36
C ASN A 26 10.44 12.66 -26.30
N PRO A 27 10.28 13.92 -26.75
CA PRO A 27 9.18 14.32 -27.61
C PRO A 27 9.26 13.80 -29.05
N TYR A 28 10.36 13.13 -29.45
CA TYR A 28 10.50 12.56 -30.79
C TYR A 28 10.12 11.08 -30.83
N THR A 29 10.31 10.36 -29.72
CA THR A 29 9.99 8.93 -29.62
C THR A 29 8.77 8.65 -28.76
N GLY A 30 8.27 9.64 -28.01
CA GLY A 30 7.18 9.50 -27.05
C GLY A 30 7.61 8.81 -25.74
N ASN A 31 8.88 8.42 -25.61
CA ASN A 31 9.37 7.73 -24.42
C ASN A 31 9.36 8.67 -23.21
N TYR A 32 8.84 8.19 -22.09
CA TYR A 32 8.87 8.89 -20.82
C TYR A 32 9.34 7.96 -19.70
N ALA A 33 9.96 8.55 -18.69
CA ALA A 33 10.31 7.89 -17.46
C ALA A 33 10.12 8.84 -16.28
N GLY A 34 9.77 8.29 -15.13
CA GLY A 34 9.64 9.04 -13.89
C GLY A 34 9.95 8.14 -12.71
N ALA A 35 10.60 8.67 -11.69
CA ALA A 35 10.87 7.95 -10.46
C ALA A 35 10.82 8.90 -9.27
N ARG A 36 10.45 8.37 -8.11
CA ARG A 36 10.54 9.05 -6.82
C ARG A 36 10.85 8.06 -5.72
N ASP A 37 11.58 8.50 -4.71
CA ASP A 37 11.79 7.77 -3.48
C ASP A 37 11.80 8.70 -2.28
N THR A 38 11.52 8.13 -1.12
CA THR A 38 11.57 8.81 0.16
C THR A 38 12.04 7.86 1.25
N SER A 39 12.75 8.41 2.22
CA SER A 39 13.11 7.75 3.48
C SER A 39 12.70 8.63 4.65
N ARG A 40 12.41 7.99 5.79
CA ARG A 40 12.09 8.67 7.05
C ARG A 40 12.67 7.90 8.24
N TYR A 41 13.12 8.64 9.24
CA TYR A 41 13.63 8.08 10.50
C TYR A 41 13.21 8.98 11.68
N ASN A 42 12.59 8.40 12.69
CA ASN A 42 12.25 9.07 13.94
C ASN A 42 13.15 8.52 15.07
N PRO A 43 14.08 9.33 15.61
CA PRO A 43 15.01 8.87 16.64
C PRO A 43 14.34 8.55 17.98
N TYR A 44 13.18 9.13 18.28
CA TYR A 44 12.49 8.91 19.55
C TYR A 44 11.76 7.58 19.61
N THR A 45 11.24 7.11 18.47
CA THR A 45 10.49 5.85 18.39
C THR A 45 11.26 4.74 17.69
N GLY A 46 12.43 5.05 17.11
CA GLY A 46 13.13 4.17 16.18
C GLY A 46 12.32 3.89 14.90
N ALA A 47 11.21 4.60 14.67
CA ALA A 47 10.36 4.35 13.52
C ALA A 47 11.07 4.78 12.24
N ARG A 48 11.07 3.88 11.26
CA ARG A 48 11.76 4.08 9.99
C ARG A 48 10.93 3.59 8.84
N GLY A 49 11.14 4.15 7.67
CA GLY A 49 10.53 3.61 6.46
C GLY A 49 11.11 4.23 5.21
N ALA A 50 10.92 3.52 4.11
CA ALA A 50 11.26 3.98 2.79
C ALA A 50 10.14 3.63 1.82
N SER A 51 9.96 4.42 0.78
CA SER A 51 9.06 4.07 -0.32
C SER A 51 9.59 4.61 -1.61
N SER A 52 9.31 3.90 -2.70
CA SER A 52 9.65 4.32 -4.04
C SER A 52 8.47 4.16 -4.98
N ALA A 53 8.44 4.92 -6.07
CA ALA A 53 7.55 4.70 -7.18
C ALA A 53 8.25 5.10 -8.48
N SER A 54 8.00 4.35 -9.55
CA SER A 54 8.54 4.63 -10.88
C SER A 54 7.52 4.33 -11.96
N VAL A 55 7.72 4.95 -13.12
CA VAL A 55 7.01 4.66 -14.35
C VAL A 55 7.98 4.80 -15.53
N THR A 56 7.88 3.91 -16.49
CA THR A 56 8.51 4.01 -17.81
C THR A 56 7.46 3.69 -18.85
N GLY A 57 7.45 4.39 -19.97
CA GLY A 57 6.46 4.10 -20.99
C GLY A 57 6.65 4.91 -22.25
N ASN A 58 5.68 4.79 -23.14
CA ASN A 58 5.67 5.48 -24.41
C ASN A 58 4.29 6.11 -24.64
N ALA A 59 4.25 7.44 -24.74
CA ALA A 59 3.02 8.21 -24.87
C ALA A 59 2.29 7.99 -26.20
N TYR A 60 2.99 7.52 -27.25
CA TYR A 60 2.40 7.28 -28.57
C TYR A 60 1.71 5.92 -28.66
N THR A 61 2.29 4.90 -28.03
CA THR A 61 1.70 3.56 -27.98
C THR A 61 0.73 3.38 -26.81
N GLY A 62 0.87 4.21 -25.77
CA GLY A 62 0.14 4.05 -24.51
C GLY A 62 0.70 2.93 -23.62
N ASN A 63 1.75 2.22 -24.04
CA ASN A 63 2.38 1.18 -23.25
C ASN A 63 3.16 1.78 -22.08
N PHE A 64 3.10 1.14 -20.91
CA PHE A 64 3.85 1.58 -19.74
C PHE A 64 4.08 0.45 -18.74
N ASP A 65 5.11 0.63 -17.91
CA ASP A 65 5.39 -0.14 -16.71
C ASP A 65 5.51 0.83 -15.54
N ALA A 66 4.74 0.61 -14.50
CA ALA A 66 4.76 1.38 -13.27
C ALA A 66 5.00 0.46 -12.08
N ASN A 67 5.76 0.92 -11.10
CA ASN A 67 6.01 0.19 -9.86
C ASN A 67 5.93 1.13 -8.67
N ARG A 68 5.50 0.62 -7.52
CA ARG A 68 5.65 1.28 -6.22
C ARG A 68 6.04 0.26 -5.18
N SER A 69 6.90 0.64 -4.25
CA SER A 69 7.27 -0.18 -3.10
C SER A 69 7.30 0.64 -1.82
N SER A 70 7.05 0.01 -0.69
CA SER A 70 7.09 0.64 0.63
C SER A 70 7.55 -0.36 1.67
N VAL A 71 8.41 0.09 2.57
CA VAL A 71 8.83 -0.63 3.76
C VAL A 71 8.73 0.31 4.96
N GLY A 72 8.34 -0.22 6.10
CA GLY A 72 8.32 0.55 7.33
C GLY A 72 8.35 -0.34 8.55
N ALA A 73 8.92 0.18 9.64
CA ALA A 73 8.90 -0.45 10.94
C ALA A 73 8.81 0.63 12.01
N ASN A 74 8.05 0.36 13.07
CA ASN A 74 7.99 1.19 14.25
C ASN A 74 8.08 0.28 15.48
N PRO A 75 9.25 0.17 16.13
CA PRO A 75 9.42 -0.69 17.29
C PRO A 75 8.59 -0.19 18.48
N THR A 76 8.33 1.12 18.61
CA THR A 76 7.41 1.66 19.64
C THR A 76 5.96 1.27 19.42
N THR A 77 5.51 0.88 18.23
CA THR A 77 4.16 0.29 17.99
C THR A 77 4.20 -1.22 17.70
N GLY A 78 5.39 -1.81 17.51
CA GLY A 78 5.58 -3.21 17.15
C GLY A 78 5.17 -3.51 15.70
N THR A 79 4.81 -2.49 14.92
CA THR A 79 4.28 -2.65 13.58
C THR A 79 5.40 -2.63 12.54
N ALA A 80 5.33 -3.51 11.55
CA ALA A 80 6.18 -3.45 10.38
C ALA A 80 5.41 -3.84 9.11
N HIS A 81 5.85 -3.37 7.96
CA HIS A 81 5.29 -3.74 6.67
C HIS A 81 6.33 -3.69 5.56
N ALA A 82 6.11 -4.48 4.51
CA ALA A 82 6.80 -4.41 3.25
C ALA A 82 5.82 -4.73 2.12
N SER A 83 5.77 -3.91 1.08
CA SER A 83 4.85 -4.12 -0.04
C SER A 83 5.39 -3.60 -1.35
N SER A 84 4.90 -4.18 -2.45
CA SER A 84 5.13 -3.72 -3.80
C SER A 84 3.85 -3.86 -4.65
N THR A 85 3.64 -2.92 -5.55
CA THR A 85 2.62 -3.01 -6.60
C THR A 85 3.25 -2.61 -7.92
N SER A 86 3.17 -3.46 -8.93
CA SER A 86 3.49 -3.13 -10.31
C SER A 86 2.24 -3.15 -11.17
N VAL A 87 2.19 -2.26 -12.15
CA VAL A 87 1.12 -2.14 -13.15
C VAL A 87 1.79 -2.01 -14.49
N SER A 88 1.44 -2.86 -15.44
CA SER A 88 1.89 -2.72 -16.82
C SER A 88 0.69 -2.57 -17.76
N ARG A 89 0.91 -1.87 -18.86
CA ARG A 89 0.01 -1.85 -20.01
C ARG A 89 0.82 -2.23 -21.24
N GLU A 90 0.36 -3.28 -21.91
CA GLU A 90 0.91 -3.73 -23.18
C GLU A 90 -0.24 -3.96 -24.16
N ASN A 91 -0.26 -3.19 -25.25
CA ASN A 91 -1.23 -3.33 -26.35
C ASN A 91 -2.69 -3.30 -25.87
N GLY A 92 -3.00 -2.43 -24.91
CA GLY A 92 -4.34 -2.26 -24.33
C GLY A 92 -4.68 -3.24 -23.21
N GLN A 93 -3.88 -4.28 -22.97
CA GLN A 93 -4.03 -5.16 -21.83
C GLN A 93 -3.34 -4.54 -20.60
N VAL A 94 -4.06 -4.46 -19.48
CA VAL A 94 -3.52 -4.00 -18.19
C VAL A 94 -3.27 -5.20 -17.29
N SER A 95 -2.05 -5.31 -16.76
CA SER A 95 -1.67 -6.30 -15.75
C SER A 95 -1.30 -5.61 -14.44
N VAL A 96 -1.62 -6.25 -13.31
CA VAL A 96 -1.33 -5.74 -11.97
C VAL A 96 -0.75 -6.87 -11.12
N ASP A 97 0.43 -6.64 -10.52
CA ASP A 97 1.02 -7.52 -9.52
C ASP A 97 1.20 -6.77 -8.19
N SER A 98 0.49 -7.17 -7.15
CA SER A 98 0.49 -6.54 -5.82
C SER A 98 0.75 -7.57 -4.74
N LYS A 99 1.82 -7.38 -3.98
CA LYS A 99 2.21 -8.28 -2.88
C LYS A 99 2.72 -7.51 -1.69
N GLY A 100 2.64 -8.12 -0.52
CA GLY A 100 3.21 -7.54 0.68
C GLY A 100 2.86 -8.28 1.94
N VAL A 101 3.42 -7.79 3.04
CA VAL A 101 3.22 -8.25 4.39
C VAL A 101 3.08 -7.04 5.32
N ALA A 102 2.20 -7.13 6.29
CA ALA A 102 2.12 -6.24 7.44
C ALA A 102 2.02 -7.09 8.70
N THR A 103 2.70 -6.68 9.77
CA THR A 103 2.75 -7.41 11.04
C THR A 103 2.72 -6.45 12.22
N ASN A 104 2.24 -6.94 13.35
CA ASN A 104 2.30 -6.29 14.64
C ASN A 104 2.82 -7.30 15.67
N GLN A 105 4.09 -7.19 16.02
CA GLN A 105 4.77 -8.06 16.97
C GLN A 105 4.20 -7.95 18.39
N ARG A 106 3.50 -6.87 18.73
CA ARG A 106 2.88 -6.73 20.05
C ARG A 106 1.59 -7.53 20.18
N THR A 107 0.84 -7.65 19.10
CA THR A 107 -0.45 -8.36 19.09
C THR A 107 -0.33 -9.75 18.47
N GLY A 108 0.82 -10.10 17.89
CA GLY A 108 1.01 -11.34 17.12
C GLY A 108 0.35 -11.32 15.74
N ASN A 109 -0.39 -10.27 15.40
CA ASN A 109 -1.16 -10.23 14.16
C ASN A 109 -0.25 -10.00 12.95
N SER A 110 -0.46 -10.77 11.89
CA SER A 110 0.19 -10.55 10.60
C SER A 110 -0.83 -10.69 9.48
N VAL A 111 -0.58 -10.05 8.34
CA VAL A 111 -1.28 -10.26 7.09
C VAL A 111 -0.27 -10.24 5.95
N ALA A 112 -0.28 -11.26 5.11
CA ALA A 112 0.49 -11.28 3.86
C ALA A 112 -0.49 -11.43 2.70
N TRP A 113 -0.31 -10.68 1.60
CA TRP A 113 -1.14 -10.79 0.40
C TRP A 113 -0.27 -11.00 -0.84
N ASN A 114 -0.83 -11.71 -1.81
CA ASN A 114 -0.29 -11.82 -3.17
C ASN A 114 -1.46 -11.77 -4.15
N ASN A 115 -1.51 -10.73 -4.98
CA ASN A 115 -2.58 -10.44 -5.94
C ASN A 115 -3.99 -10.53 -5.35
N GLY A 116 -4.13 -10.04 -4.11
CA GLY A 116 -5.40 -10.02 -3.38
C GLY A 116 -5.79 -11.34 -2.71
N ASN A 117 -5.01 -12.41 -2.86
CA ASN A 117 -5.45 -13.77 -2.56
C ASN A 117 -4.70 -14.44 -1.40
N VAL A 118 -4.08 -13.71 -0.48
CA VAL A 118 -3.42 -14.35 0.67
C VAL A 118 -3.72 -13.57 1.95
N TYR A 119 -3.82 -14.29 3.06
CA TYR A 119 -4.21 -13.86 4.40
C TYR A 119 -3.33 -14.60 5.40
N THR A 120 -3.07 -14.04 6.58
CA THR A 120 -2.43 -14.79 7.66
C THR A 120 -3.18 -14.59 8.97
N ASP A 121 -3.27 -15.61 9.82
CA ASP A 121 -3.87 -15.48 11.15
C ASP A 121 -2.82 -15.15 12.23
N HIS A 122 -3.29 -14.97 13.47
CA HIS A 122 -2.45 -14.67 14.62
C HIS A 122 -1.47 -15.79 15.01
N ASP A 123 -1.70 -17.02 14.53
CA ASP A 123 -0.86 -18.19 14.78
C ASP A 123 0.21 -18.37 13.71
N GLY A 124 0.24 -17.48 12.71
CA GLY A 124 1.17 -17.54 11.59
C GLY A 124 0.74 -18.46 10.46
N ASN A 125 -0.50 -18.97 10.47
CA ASN A 125 -1.02 -19.73 9.33
C ASN A 125 -1.32 -18.80 8.17
N VAL A 126 -1.07 -19.26 6.94
CA VAL A 126 -1.34 -18.52 5.71
C VAL A 126 -2.57 -19.12 5.03
N TYR A 127 -3.53 -18.29 4.61
CA TYR A 127 -4.73 -18.70 3.89
C TYR A 127 -4.82 -18.02 2.53
N GLN A 128 -5.34 -18.70 1.52
CA GLN A 128 -5.74 -18.13 0.24
C GLN A 128 -7.20 -18.44 -0.04
N HIS A 129 -7.88 -17.57 -0.80
CA HIS A 129 -9.23 -17.83 -1.29
C HIS A 129 -9.19 -17.91 -2.82
N ASP A 130 -9.57 -19.06 -3.39
CA ASP A 130 -9.46 -19.33 -4.84
C ASP A 130 -10.78 -19.15 -5.61
N GLY A 131 -11.84 -18.69 -4.92
CA GLY A 131 -13.19 -18.55 -5.48
C GLY A 131 -14.13 -19.68 -5.10
N ASN A 132 -13.61 -20.85 -4.74
CA ASN A 132 -14.39 -22.02 -4.33
C ASN A 132 -14.34 -22.27 -2.81
N GLY A 133 -13.35 -21.69 -2.14
CA GLY A 133 -13.28 -21.65 -0.68
C GLY A 133 -11.94 -21.15 -0.16
N TRP A 134 -11.79 -21.25 1.16
CA TRP A 134 -10.55 -20.95 1.86
C TRP A 134 -9.62 -22.16 1.81
N ASN A 135 -8.35 -21.93 1.50
CA ASN A 135 -7.28 -22.92 1.56
C ASN A 135 -6.20 -22.42 2.52
N ARG A 136 -5.64 -23.28 3.38
CA ARG A 136 -4.52 -22.99 4.28
C ARG A 136 -3.23 -23.56 3.72
N ALA A 137 -2.14 -22.79 3.78
CA ALA A 137 -0.81 -23.26 3.45
C ALA A 137 -0.32 -24.23 4.54
N THR A 138 0.17 -25.38 4.11
CA THR A 138 0.80 -26.39 4.96
C THR A 138 2.15 -26.79 4.38
N SER A 139 2.93 -27.58 5.12
CA SER A 139 4.18 -28.17 4.61
C SER A 139 4.00 -29.02 3.35
N SER A 140 2.77 -29.49 3.08
CA SER A 140 2.41 -30.31 1.93
C SER A 140 1.73 -29.52 0.80
N GLY A 141 1.67 -28.19 0.89
CA GLY A 141 0.99 -27.31 -0.06
C GLY A 141 -0.34 -26.73 0.48
N TRP A 142 -1.16 -26.20 -0.42
CA TRP A 142 -2.46 -25.61 -0.07
C TRP A 142 -3.50 -26.70 0.22
N GLN A 143 -4.10 -26.66 1.40
CA GLN A 143 -5.13 -27.58 1.84
C GLN A 143 -6.44 -26.84 2.11
N GLN A 144 -7.56 -27.38 1.65
CA GLN A 144 -8.86 -26.76 1.87
C GLN A 144 -9.19 -26.66 3.36
N VAL A 145 -9.65 -25.48 3.79
CA VAL A 145 -10.13 -25.24 5.14
C VAL A 145 -11.55 -25.76 5.23
N ASP A 146 -11.81 -26.60 6.22
CA ASP A 146 -13.15 -27.10 6.51
C ASP A 146 -14.06 -25.94 6.96
N ARG A 147 -15.30 -25.87 6.46
CA ARG A 147 -16.24 -24.76 6.72
C ARG A 147 -16.67 -24.65 8.18
N SER A 148 -16.36 -25.66 8.99
CA SER A 148 -16.55 -25.66 10.44
C SER A 148 -15.50 -24.82 11.19
N ALA A 149 -14.38 -24.47 10.53
CA ALA A 149 -13.44 -23.49 11.05
C ALA A 149 -14.05 -22.08 10.96
N ASN A 150 -13.75 -21.21 11.93
CA ASN A 150 -14.31 -19.86 12.03
C ASN A 150 -13.83 -18.93 10.89
N THR A 151 -14.32 -19.15 9.67
CA THR A 151 -14.00 -18.34 8.48
C THR A 151 -14.81 -17.04 8.42
N GLN A 152 -15.75 -16.83 9.34
CA GLN A 152 -16.59 -15.63 9.39
C GLN A 152 -15.76 -14.34 9.53
N GLN A 153 -14.64 -14.40 10.25
CA GLN A 153 -13.71 -13.27 10.35
C GLN A 153 -13.01 -13.00 9.01
N LEU A 154 -12.60 -14.04 8.28
CA LEU A 154 -11.97 -13.94 6.96
C LEU A 154 -12.96 -13.40 5.91
N ASP A 155 -14.23 -13.81 5.98
CA ASP A 155 -15.30 -13.33 5.10
C ASP A 155 -15.64 -11.85 5.35
N ASN A 156 -15.70 -11.43 6.62
CA ASN A 156 -15.89 -10.01 6.98
C ASN A 156 -14.74 -9.12 6.49
N GLU A 157 -13.49 -9.60 6.59
CA GLU A 157 -12.32 -8.90 6.07
C GLU A 157 -12.33 -8.81 4.53
N ARG A 158 -12.78 -9.87 3.85
CA ARG A 158 -12.97 -9.86 2.39
C ARG A 158 -14.06 -8.88 1.98
N GLN A 159 -15.20 -8.84 2.66
CA GLN A 159 -16.31 -7.92 2.35
C GLN A 159 -15.92 -6.45 2.53
N ALA A 160 -15.22 -6.11 3.61
CA ALA A 160 -14.71 -4.76 3.83
C ALA A 160 -13.76 -4.30 2.70
N ARG A 161 -12.98 -5.23 2.14
CA ARG A 161 -12.07 -4.96 1.02
C ARG A 161 -12.75 -4.95 -0.33
N SER A 162 -13.80 -5.75 -0.56
CA SER A 162 -14.65 -5.63 -1.75
C SER A 162 -15.29 -4.23 -1.83
N PHE A 163 -15.74 -3.72 -0.68
CA PHE A 163 -16.27 -2.36 -0.57
C PHE A 163 -15.19 -1.30 -0.82
N SER A 164 -13.96 -1.54 -0.34
CA SER A 164 -12.82 -0.65 -0.59
C SER A 164 -12.30 -0.70 -2.03
N ASN A 165 -12.30 -1.85 -2.68
CA ASN A 165 -11.97 -2.00 -4.10
C ASN A 165 -12.98 -1.25 -4.96
N ASN A 166 -14.28 -1.34 -4.68
CA ASN A 166 -15.29 -0.56 -5.41
C ASN A 166 -15.08 0.96 -5.31
N ARG A 167 -14.55 1.47 -4.19
CA ARG A 167 -14.14 2.88 -4.08
C ARG A 167 -12.89 3.22 -4.88
N SER A 168 -11.98 2.26 -5.08
CA SER A 168 -10.82 2.44 -5.96
C SER A 168 -11.27 2.42 -7.43
N TYR A 169 -12.18 1.52 -7.82
CA TYR A 169 -12.68 1.39 -9.19
C TYR A 169 -13.56 2.54 -9.67
N GLY A 170 -14.25 3.26 -8.77
CA GLY A 170 -15.11 4.41 -9.13
C GLY A 170 -14.40 5.75 -9.29
N GLY A 171 -13.06 5.81 -9.17
CA GLY A 171 -12.30 7.06 -9.12
C GLY A 171 -11.45 7.40 -10.35
N TYR A 172 -11.51 6.61 -11.42
CA TYR A 172 -10.58 6.74 -12.55
C TYR A 172 -11.11 7.56 -13.74
N ASP A 173 -12.31 8.13 -13.65
CA ASP A 173 -12.92 8.96 -14.70
C ASP A 173 -13.06 10.44 -14.28
N ARG A 174 -11.99 11.11 -13.84
CA ARG A 174 -11.90 12.59 -13.96
C ARG A 174 -10.47 13.00 -14.28
N GLY A 175 -10.33 13.59 -15.46
CA GLY A 175 -9.08 13.91 -16.11
C GLY A 175 -8.15 14.89 -15.39
N PHE A 176 -6.95 14.96 -15.94
CA PHE A 176 -5.91 15.93 -15.61
C PHE A 176 -6.44 17.38 -15.63
N GLY A 177 -6.30 18.08 -14.50
CA GLY A 177 -6.52 19.52 -14.36
C GLY A 177 -5.91 19.99 -13.04
N GLY A 178 -4.94 20.89 -13.10
CA GLY A 178 -4.13 21.33 -11.97
C GLY A 178 -4.85 22.25 -10.97
N GLY A 179 -4.12 22.64 -9.93
CA GLY A 179 -4.52 23.71 -9.00
C GLY A 179 -4.39 23.31 -7.55
N GLY A 180 -3.61 24.10 -6.79
CA GLY A 180 -3.30 23.85 -5.39
C GLY A 180 -4.46 24.10 -4.41
N GLY A 181 -4.19 23.82 -3.13
CA GLY A 181 -5.10 24.14 -2.04
C GLY A 181 -4.84 23.29 -0.81
N PHE A 182 -3.78 23.60 -0.06
CA PHE A 182 -3.75 23.28 1.36
C PHE A 182 -4.60 24.32 2.07
N GLU A 183 -5.74 23.96 2.63
CA GLU A 183 -6.40 24.81 3.62
C GLU A 183 -7.24 24.00 4.61
N ARG A 184 -7.24 24.51 5.83
CA ARG A 184 -7.48 23.86 7.11
C ARG A 184 -8.96 23.85 7.49
N GLY A 185 -9.31 22.87 8.32
CA GLY A 185 -10.40 22.92 9.29
C GLY A 185 -10.70 21.49 9.77
N GLY A 186 -10.55 21.08 11.02
CA GLY A 186 -10.39 21.78 12.29
C GLY A 186 -11.37 21.16 13.31
N GLY A 187 -10.85 20.45 14.33
CA GLY A 187 -11.57 20.02 15.54
C GLY A 187 -12.32 18.68 15.43
N GLY A 188 -12.25 17.74 16.38
CA GLY A 188 -11.59 17.69 17.68
C GLY A 188 -11.56 16.24 18.19
N PHE A 189 -10.48 15.92 18.93
CA PHE A 189 -10.39 14.71 19.73
C PHE A 189 -10.74 15.10 21.18
N GLU A 190 -11.82 14.55 21.72
CA GLU A 190 -12.03 14.53 23.17
C GLU A 190 -12.10 13.08 23.63
N ARG A 191 -11.12 12.71 24.47
CA ARG A 191 -11.12 11.49 25.27
C ARG A 191 -12.00 11.74 26.50
N GLY A 192 -12.89 10.78 26.76
CA GLY A 192 -13.13 10.30 28.13
C GLY A 192 -14.31 10.92 28.89
N GLY A 193 -15.21 10.04 29.31
CA GLY A 193 -15.66 10.03 30.70
C GLY A 193 -17.04 10.62 31.01
N GLY A 194 -18.03 9.72 31.10
CA GLY A 194 -18.97 9.70 32.22
C GLY A 194 -20.25 10.53 32.13
N GLY A 195 -21.36 9.92 32.55
CA GLY A 195 -22.47 10.65 33.16
C GLY A 195 -23.83 10.51 32.48
N PHE A 196 -24.62 9.56 32.95
CA PHE A 196 -26.08 9.54 32.79
C PHE A 196 -26.73 10.86 33.24
N ARG A 197 -27.81 11.28 32.59
CA ARG A 197 -29.18 11.27 33.15
C ARG A 197 -30.21 11.92 32.22
N ARG A 198 -31.32 11.17 32.11
CA ARG A 198 -32.71 11.51 31.78
C ARG A 198 -33.00 12.07 30.39
#